data_AF-A0A553KIA2-F1
#
_entry.id   AF-A0A553KIA2-F1
#
_cell.length_a   1.000
_cell.length_b   1.000
_cell.length_c   1.000
_cell.angle_alpha   90.00
_cell.angle_beta   90.00
_cell.angle_gamma   90.00
#
_symmetry.space_group_name_H-M   'P 1'
#
loop_
_entity.id
_entity.type
_entity.pdbx_description
1 polymer ?
#
loop_
_entity_poly.entity_id
_entity_poly.type
_entity_poly.pdbx_seq_one_letter_code
_entity_poly.pdbx_strand_id
1 'polypeptide(L)'
;MRHASIQVRGLLTRDELERYNALMEVGAYLEEQGRYDLAQHVQREVDILILPAIERLKEKGRERDRENLRYMIDNGLLDADDE
;
A
#
# COMPACT_ATOMS: atom_id res chain seq x y z
N MET A 1 2.26 -2.21 -17.08
CA MET A 1 1.97 -1.41 -15.87
C MET A 1 2.33 -2.23 -14.65
N ARG A 2 2.90 -1.64 -13.60
CA ARG A 2 3.24 -2.34 -12.36
C ARG A 2 2.16 -2.11 -11.33
N HIS A 3 1.52 -3.19 -10.90
CA HIS A 3 0.50 -3.12 -9.86
C HIS A 3 1.11 -2.92 -8.47
N ALA A 4 0.42 -2.15 -7.63
CA ALA A 4 0.67 -2.17 -6.20
C ALA A 4 0.34 -3.55 -5.61
N SER A 5 0.97 -3.88 -4.47
CA SER A 5 0.68 -5.13 -3.78
C SER A 5 -0.79 -5.22 -3.36
N ILE A 6 -1.31 -6.45 -3.23
CA ILE A 6 -2.70 -6.68 -2.81
C ILE A 6 -2.99 -6.03 -1.45
N GLN A 7 -2.01 -6.04 -0.54
CA GLN A 7 -2.13 -5.42 0.79
C GLN A 7 -2.33 -3.90 0.71
N VAL A 8 -1.57 -3.22 -0.15
CA VAL A 8 -1.71 -1.77 -0.37
C VAL A 8 -3.05 -1.47 -1.02
N ARG A 9 -3.42 -2.22 -2.07
CA ARG A 9 -4.72 -2.05 -2.73
C ARG A 9 -5.91 -2.24 -1.81
N GLY A 10 -5.82 -3.18 -0.87
CA GLY A 10 -6.85 -3.43 0.14
C GLY A 10 -7.04 -2.31 1.17
N LEU A 11 -6.16 -1.30 1.18
CA LEU A 11 -6.21 -0.15 2.08
C LEU A 11 -6.49 1.17 1.35
N LEU A 12 -6.73 1.13 0.03
CA LEU A 12 -7.25 2.28 -0.70
C LEU A 12 -8.70 2.54 -0.27
N THR A 13 -9.07 3.81 -0.17
CA THR A 13 -10.48 4.22 -0.10
C THR A 13 -11.19 3.87 -1.40
N ARG A 14 -12.52 3.91 -1.40
CA ARG A 14 -13.31 3.62 -2.60
C ARG A 14 -12.90 4.51 -3.77
N ASP A 15 -12.77 5.81 -3.54
CA ASP A 15 -12.47 6.79 -4.58
C ASP A 15 -11.01 6.66 -5.08
N GLU A 16 -10.07 6.37 -4.17
CA GLU A 16 -8.69 6.06 -4.55
C GLU A 16 -8.60 4.77 -5.37
N LEU A 17 -9.37 3.73 -5.02
CA LEU A 17 -9.40 2.46 -5.74
C LEU A 17 -10.01 2.60 -7.14
N GLU A 18 -11.08 3.39 -7.27
CA GLU A 18 -11.68 3.72 -8.57
C GLU A 18 -10.66 4.43 -9.46
N ARG A 19 -10.00 5.48 -8.94
CA ARG A 19 -8.96 6.20 -9.67
C ARG A 19 -7.77 5.32 -10.03
N TYR A 20 -7.35 4.45 -9.12
CA TYR A 20 -6.27 3.48 -9.37
C TYR A 20 -6.64 2.58 -10.55
N ASN A 21 -7.84 2.00 -10.56
CA ASN A 21 -8.28 1.11 -11.63
C ASN A 21 -8.34 1.82 -12.98
N ALA A 22 -8.88 3.05 -13.02
CA ALA A 22 -8.93 3.85 -14.25
C ALA A 22 -7.52 4.15 -14.80
N LEU A 23 -6.56 4.52 -13.94
CA LEU A 23 -5.17 4.75 -14.37
C LEU A 23 -4.51 3.46 -14.86
N MET A 24 -4.78 2.31 -14.22
CA MET A 24 -4.25 1.02 -14.67
C MET A 24 -4.79 0.64 -16.05
N GLU A 25 -6.07 0.88 -16.32
CA GLU A 25 -6.69 0.65 -17.63
C GLU A 25 -6.08 1.53 -18.72
N VAL A 26 -5.97 2.84 -18.47
CA VAL A 26 -5.34 3.79 -19.40
C VAL A 26 -3.87 3.43 -19.67
N GLY A 27 -3.12 3.11 -18.63
CA GLY A 27 -1.72 2.71 -18.75
C GLY A 27 -1.55 1.42 -19.55
N ALA A 28 -2.40 0.42 -19.31
CA ALA A 28 -2.40 -0.83 -20.07
C ALA A 28 -2.72 -0.59 -21.55
N TYR A 29 -3.72 0.23 -21.84
CA TYR A 29 -4.04 0.63 -23.21
C TYR A 29 -2.84 1.28 -23.91
N LEU A 30 -2.13 2.19 -23.24
CA LEU A 30 -0.93 2.84 -23.83
C LEU A 30 0.19 1.83 -24.13
N GLU A 31 0.41 0.85 -23.24
CA GLU A 31 1.38 -0.23 -23.49
C GLU A 31 0.97 -1.11 -24.68
N GLU A 32 -0.31 -1.43 -24.83
CA GLU A 32 -0.84 -2.15 -26.00
C GLU A 32 -0.62 -1.38 -27.30
N GLN A 33 -0.68 -0.04 -27.27
CA GLN A 33 -0.35 0.82 -28.41
C GLN A 33 1.17 1.01 -28.62
N GLY A 34 2.02 0.36 -27.81
CA GLY A 34 3.47 0.51 -27.87
C GLY A 34 3.99 1.86 -27.36
N ARG A 35 3.15 2.65 -26.67
CA ARG A 35 3.46 3.98 -26.14
C ARG A 35 3.97 3.94 -24.70
N TYR A 36 5.07 3.23 -24.51
CA TYR A 36 5.71 3.07 -23.19
C TYR A 36 6.20 4.41 -22.59
N ASP A 37 6.58 5.36 -23.45
CA ASP A 37 6.92 6.74 -23.09
C ASP A 37 5.77 7.42 -22.32
N LEU A 38 4.53 7.23 -22.79
CA LEU A 38 3.35 7.79 -22.16
C LEU A 38 2.89 6.96 -20.96
N ALA A 39 2.95 5.62 -21.06
CA ALA A 39 2.58 4.74 -19.96
C ALA A 39 3.42 5.00 -18.70
N GLN A 40 4.69 5.42 -18.85
CA GLN A 40 5.55 5.79 -17.72
C GLN A 40 5.00 6.98 -16.91
N HIS A 41 4.38 7.97 -17.58
CA HIS A 41 3.74 9.08 -16.87
C HIS A 41 2.53 8.61 -16.07
N VAL A 42 1.72 7.70 -16.62
CA VAL A 42 0.59 7.09 -15.91
C VAL A 42 1.07 6.28 -14.72
N GLN A 43 2.15 5.50 -14.88
CA GLN A 43 2.74 4.73 -13.78
C GLN A 43 3.16 5.64 -12.62
N ARG A 44 3.76 6.80 -12.90
CA ARG A 44 4.15 7.76 -11.85
C ARG A 44 2.95 8.28 -11.06
N GLU A 45 1.83 8.55 -11.73
CA GLU A 45 0.61 8.97 -11.04
C GLU A 45 0.04 7.85 -10.16
N VAL A 46 0.11 6.60 -10.62
CA VAL A 46 -0.23 5.43 -9.79
C VAL A 46 0.68 5.33 -8.57
N ASP A 47 1.99 5.50 -8.74
CA ASP A 47 2.97 5.42 -7.66
C ASP A 47 2.72 6.48 -6.58
N ILE A 48 2.30 7.69 -6.97
CA ILE A 48 1.93 8.77 -6.03
C ILE A 48 0.58 8.47 -5.36
N LEU A 49 -0.41 8.02 -6.13
CA LEU A 49 -1.77 7.74 -5.64
C LEU A 49 -1.78 6.71 -4.51
N ILE A 50 -0.88 5.71 -4.54
CA ILE A 50 -0.86 4.64 -3.55
C ILE A 50 -0.12 4.99 -2.25
N LEU A 51 0.60 6.13 -2.19
CA LEU A 51 1.37 6.52 -1.00
C LEU A 51 0.53 6.58 0.30
N PRO A 52 -0.69 7.15 0.31
CA PRO A 52 -1.52 7.16 1.52
C PRO A 52 -1.86 5.75 2.01
N ALA A 53 -2.15 4.81 1.11
CA ALA A 53 -2.44 3.42 1.48
C ALA A 53 -1.21 2.67 2.01
N ILE A 54 0.00 3.00 1.51
CA ILE A 54 1.27 2.50 2.07
C ILE A 54 1.42 3.00 3.52
N GLU A 55 1.13 4.26 3.80
CA GLU A 55 1.20 4.78 5.17
C GLU A 55 0.16 4.13 6.10
N ARG A 56 -1.07 3.94 5.64
CA ARG A 56 -2.09 3.15 6.38
C ARG A 56 -1.60 1.73 6.66
N LEU A 57 -0.91 1.09 5.71
CA LEU A 57 -0.36 -0.26 5.89
C LEU A 57 0.72 -0.30 6.98
N LYS A 58 1.64 0.68 6.97
CA LYS A 58 2.69 0.81 7.99
C LYS A 58 2.10 1.07 9.37
N GLU A 59 1.08 1.91 9.47
CA GLU A 59 0.40 2.20 10.72
C GLU A 59 -0.25 0.95 11.33
N LYS A 60 -0.97 0.17 10.51
CA LYS A 60 -1.52 -1.13 10.92
C LYS A 60 -0.44 -2.14 11.32
N GLY A 61 0.75 -2.05 10.72
CA GLY A 61 1.94 -2.77 11.17
C GLY A 61 2.33 -2.40 12.61
N ARG A 62 2.58 -1.11 12.84
CA ARG A 62 2.96 -0.59 14.16
C ARG A 62 1.91 -0.84 15.24
N GLU A 63 0.63 -0.82 14.91
CA GLU A 63 -0.45 -1.14 15.85
C GLU A 63 -0.39 -2.60 16.29
N ARG A 64 -0.26 -3.54 15.35
CA ARG A 64 -0.08 -4.97 15.67
C ARG A 64 1.17 -5.22 16.52
N ASP A 65 2.26 -4.54 16.22
CA ASP A 65 3.49 -4.67 17.01
C ASP A 65 3.29 -4.19 18.45
N ARG A 66 2.57 -3.07 18.65
CA ARG A 66 2.20 -2.57 19.98
C ARG A 66 1.26 -3.53 20.73
N GLU A 67 0.27 -4.09 20.05
CA GLU A 67 -0.66 -5.07 20.63
C GLU A 67 0.07 -6.36 21.04
N ASN A 68 0.98 -6.84 20.19
CA ASN A 68 1.80 -8.00 20.50
C ASN A 68 2.69 -7.76 21.72
N LEU A 69 3.37 -6.61 21.76
CA LEU A 69 4.20 -6.24 22.92
C LEU A 69 3.35 -6.18 24.19
N ARG A 70 2.18 -5.55 24.11
CA ARG A 70 1.24 -5.46 25.24
C ARG A 70 0.80 -6.84 25.73
N TYR A 71 0.44 -7.72 24.79
CA TYR A 71 0.08 -9.10 25.10
C TYR A 71 1.21 -9.87 25.78
N MET A 72 2.46 -9.71 25.30
CA MET A 72 3.61 -10.38 25.89
C MET A 72 3.88 -9.91 27.33
N ILE A 73 3.79 -8.60 27.58
CA ILE A 73 3.92 -8.02 28.93
C ILE A 73 2.80 -8.53 29.84
N ASP A 74 1.55 -8.45 29.40
CA ASP A 74 0.38 -8.84 30.22
C ASP A 74 0.38 -10.35 30.56
N ASN A 75 1.09 -11.18 29.79
CA ASN A 75 1.21 -12.63 30.02
C ASN A 75 2.59 -13.05 30.57
N GLY A 76 3.45 -12.10 30.97
CA GLY A 76 4.77 -12.39 31.54
C GLY A 76 5.71 -13.13 30.58
N LEU A 77 5.52 -12.96 29.26
CA LEU A 77 6.37 -13.52 28.21
C LEU A 77 7.56 -12.61 27.87
N LEU A 78 7.56 -11.39 28.41
CA LEU A 78 8.62 -10.39 28.35
C LEU A 78 8.67 -9.69 29.71
N ASP A 79 9.83 -9.66 30.36
CA ASP A 79 10.03 -8.85 31.55
C ASP A 79 10.22 -7.38 31.16
N ALA A 80 9.63 -6.47 31.92
CA ALA A 80 9.64 -5.02 31.62
C ALA A 80 11.03 -4.38 31.67
N ASP A 81 12.03 -5.10 32.18
CA ASP A 81 13.41 -4.65 32.41
C ASP A 81 14.43 -5.26 31.43
N ASP A 82 14.01 -6.12 30.50
CA ASP A 82 14.88 -6.66 29.42
C ASP A 82 14.90 -5.69 28.22
N GLU A 83 15.52 -4.52 28.40
CA GLU A 83 15.89 -3.59 27.31
C GLU A 83 17.41 -3.49 27.14
#